data_AF-A0A1Y2CGM9-F1
#
_entry.id   AF-A0A1Y2CGM9-F1
#
_cell.length_a   1.000
_cell.length_b   1.000
_cell.length_c   1.000
_cell.angle_alpha   90.00
_cell.angle_beta   90.00
_cell.angle_gamma   90.00
#
_symmetry.space_group_name_H-M   'P 1'
#
loop_
_entity.id
_entity.type
_entity.pdbx_description
1 polymer ?
#
loop_
_entity_poly.entity_id
_entity_poly.type
_entity_poly.pdbx_seq_one_letter_code
_entity_poly.pdbx_strand_id
1 'polypeptide(L)'
;MSKNIPGCVSMKGSSVCTGTVFQNYMAWVDPAANVFYDLSTFDAHMKTWIDDSTTFASQMTNSYQCPGWTGAGLRYHITAYCGVFAYMGSMKNCSAQTNTASAILTPVCQATVTNFITSWKEVMSNPSVCSASPTPDGADGRSKYLALFTQLNQMSNSGCTVAVDLDADTFCGYKTLDDGQKYCQTNWDPCCAYNGLTQVLPSPPAPVATTTPTPASPAGAAIPICQLLLVVELQSYCSLS
;
A
#
# COMPACT_ATOMS: atom_id res chain seq x y z
N MET A 1 23.20 -15.03 13.82
CA MET A 1 23.55 -13.60 13.71
C MET A 1 23.00 -13.12 12.38
N SER A 2 21.95 -12.30 12.38
CA SER A 2 21.40 -11.73 11.14
C SER A 2 22.46 -10.83 10.51
N LYS A 3 22.83 -11.11 9.25
CA LYS A 3 23.76 -10.26 8.50
C LYS A 3 23.06 -8.92 8.27
N ASN A 4 23.70 -7.82 8.65
CA ASN A 4 23.18 -6.49 8.33
C ASN A 4 23.32 -6.29 6.82
N ILE A 5 22.20 -6.25 6.10
CA ILE A 5 22.17 -6.00 4.65
C ILE A 5 21.97 -4.49 4.49
N PRO A 6 22.89 -3.76 3.85
CA PRO A 6 22.72 -2.33 3.60
C PRO A 6 21.36 -2.01 2.97
N GLY A 7 20.67 -1.01 3.53
CA GLY A 7 19.34 -0.60 3.08
C GLY A 7 18.17 -1.38 3.70
N CYS A 8 18.44 -2.45 4.47
CA CYS A 8 17.39 -3.17 5.19
C CYS A 8 17.17 -2.59 6.59
N VAL A 9 15.94 -2.18 6.89
CA VAL A 9 15.55 -1.63 8.20
C VAL A 9 14.45 -2.50 8.80
N SER A 10 14.60 -2.91 10.06
CA SER A 10 13.52 -3.65 10.75
C SER A 10 12.32 -2.74 10.95
N MET A 11 11.11 -3.22 10.63
CA MET A 11 9.86 -2.48 10.88
C MET A 11 9.32 -2.72 12.30
N LYS A 12 10.03 -3.50 13.13
CA LYS A 12 9.64 -3.77 14.51
C LYS A 12 9.68 -2.50 15.34
N GLY A 13 8.52 -2.10 15.86
CA GLY A 13 8.37 -0.91 16.68
C GLY A 13 8.17 0.38 15.88
N SER A 14 7.90 0.28 14.57
CA SER A 14 7.51 1.45 13.76
C SER A 14 6.28 2.13 14.36
N SER A 15 6.35 3.45 14.45
CA SER A 15 5.25 4.32 14.88
C SER A 15 4.26 4.64 13.75
N VAL A 16 4.58 4.28 12.51
CA VAL A 16 3.74 4.53 11.32
C VAL A 16 3.17 3.22 10.79
N CYS A 17 4.02 2.23 10.55
CA CYS A 17 3.63 0.89 10.12
C CYS A 17 3.35 0.01 11.34
N THR A 18 2.32 0.39 12.10
CA THR A 18 1.97 -0.28 13.35
C THR A 18 1.24 -1.60 13.11
N GLY A 19 1.00 -2.36 14.17
CA GLY A 19 0.40 -3.70 14.11
C GLY A 19 1.43 -4.82 14.27
N THR A 20 1.00 -5.92 14.87
CA THR A 20 1.88 -7.05 15.21
C THR A 20 2.45 -7.77 13.98
N VAL A 21 1.75 -7.72 12.84
CA VAL A 21 2.21 -8.32 11.59
C VAL A 21 3.52 -7.71 11.07
N PHE A 22 3.69 -6.38 11.13
CA PHE A 22 4.86 -5.68 10.59
C PHE A 22 6.14 -5.94 11.40
N GLN A 23 6.03 -6.41 12.64
CA GLN A 23 7.20 -6.69 13.49
C GLN A 23 8.12 -7.79 12.94
N ASN A 24 7.62 -8.62 12.03
CA ASN A 24 8.37 -9.70 11.39
C ASN A 24 8.90 -9.32 10.00
N TYR A 25 8.75 -8.05 9.59
CA TYR A 25 9.16 -7.56 8.27
C TYR A 25 10.33 -6.59 8.38
N MET A 26 11.04 -6.48 7.26
CA MET A 26 12.04 -5.45 7.04
C MET A 26 11.60 -4.60 5.86
N ALA A 27 11.79 -3.29 5.96
CA ALA A 27 11.75 -2.39 4.82
C ALA A 27 13.08 -2.45 4.08
N TRP A 28 13.06 -2.24 2.76
CA TRP A 28 14.28 -2.01 2.00
C TRP A 28 14.20 -0.68 1.25
N VAL A 29 15.33 0.02 1.26
CA VAL A 29 15.59 1.14 0.37
C VAL A 29 16.95 0.97 -0.29
N ASP A 30 17.08 1.53 -1.48
CA ASP A 30 18.37 1.62 -2.15
C ASP A 30 19.36 2.42 -1.28
N PRO A 31 20.49 1.81 -0.84
CA PRO A 31 21.49 2.52 -0.04
C PRO A 31 22.04 3.78 -0.68
N ALA A 32 22.07 3.86 -2.02
CA ALA A 32 22.54 5.05 -2.73
C ALA A 32 21.51 6.19 -2.75
N ALA A 33 20.23 5.90 -2.49
CA ALA A 33 19.21 6.94 -2.32
C ALA A 33 19.26 7.60 -0.93
N ASN A 34 19.88 6.93 0.07
CA ASN A 34 20.06 7.42 1.45
C ASN A 34 18.80 8.04 2.09
N VAL A 35 17.62 7.48 1.79
CA VAL A 35 16.33 8.02 2.24
C VAL A 35 16.06 7.66 3.71
N PHE A 36 16.45 6.46 4.13
CA PHE A 36 16.43 6.01 5.51
C PHE A 36 17.42 4.85 5.73
N TYR A 37 17.88 4.68 6.97
CA TYR A 37 18.87 3.65 7.32
C TYR A 37 18.65 3.05 8.73
N ASP A 38 17.70 3.59 9.48
CA ASP A 38 17.25 3.07 10.76
C ASP A 38 15.73 3.24 10.89
N LEU A 39 15.16 2.70 11.97
CA LEU A 39 13.70 2.74 12.18
C LEU A 39 13.18 4.19 12.31
N SER A 40 13.95 5.07 12.94
CA SER A 40 13.53 6.46 13.17
C SER A 40 13.46 7.24 11.85
N THR A 41 14.45 7.08 11.00
CA THR A 41 14.52 7.70 9.66
C THR A 41 13.50 7.07 8.71
N PHE A 42 13.23 5.76 8.85
CA PHE A 42 12.13 5.11 8.14
C PHE A 42 10.77 5.70 8.52
N ASP A 43 10.48 5.82 9.82
CA ASP A 43 9.23 6.43 10.29
C ASP A 43 9.10 7.89 9.86
N ALA A 44 10.19 8.65 9.91
CA ALA A 44 10.21 10.03 9.41
C ALA A 44 9.89 10.09 7.91
N HIS A 45 10.45 9.16 7.12
CA HIS A 45 10.13 9.04 5.70
C HIS A 45 8.67 8.67 5.47
N MET A 46 8.13 7.68 6.17
CA MET A 46 6.73 7.28 6.01
C MET A 46 5.77 8.43 6.37
N LYS A 47 6.12 9.27 7.36
CA LYS A 47 5.38 10.50 7.70
C LYS A 47 5.42 11.59 6.62
N THR A 48 6.29 11.50 5.62
CA THR A 48 6.21 12.42 4.45
C THR A 48 5.25 11.92 3.37
N TRP A 49 4.65 10.75 3.56
CA TRP A 49 3.71 10.11 2.63
C TRP A 49 2.30 9.96 3.18
N ILE A 50 2.04 10.41 4.42
CA ILE A 50 0.69 10.51 4.98
C ILE A 50 -0.12 11.57 4.24
N ASP A 51 -1.44 11.38 4.19
CA ASP A 51 -2.36 12.19 3.38
C ASP A 51 -2.40 13.68 3.77
N ASP A 52 -2.01 14.03 4.99
CA ASP A 52 -1.90 15.40 5.49
C ASP A 52 -0.48 15.98 5.45
N SER A 53 0.50 15.23 4.95
CA SER A 53 1.86 15.75 4.81
C SER A 53 1.95 16.76 3.67
N THR A 54 2.67 17.85 3.91
CA THR A 54 2.96 18.87 2.89
C THR A 54 3.76 18.29 1.73
N THR A 55 4.65 17.34 2.00
CA THR A 55 5.45 16.65 0.99
C THR A 55 4.56 15.86 0.03
N PHE A 56 3.68 15.01 0.53
CA PHE A 56 2.80 14.24 -0.34
C PHE A 56 1.78 15.12 -1.07
N ALA A 57 1.26 16.18 -0.43
CA ALA A 57 0.44 17.18 -1.09
C ALA A 57 1.16 17.89 -2.25
N SER A 58 2.45 18.21 -2.07
CA SER A 58 3.29 18.74 -3.13
C SER A 58 3.47 17.74 -4.27
N GLN A 59 3.68 16.45 -3.95
CA GLN A 59 3.77 15.40 -4.97
C GLN A 59 2.47 15.24 -5.75
N MET A 60 1.32 15.23 -5.06
CA MET A 60 0.00 15.19 -5.68
C MET A 60 -0.22 16.37 -6.62
N THR A 61 0.14 17.58 -6.19
CA THR A 61 -0.03 18.80 -6.99
C THR A 61 0.90 18.83 -8.21
N ASN A 62 2.19 18.63 -7.98
CA ASN A 62 3.23 18.91 -8.98
C ASN A 62 3.53 17.69 -9.87
N SER A 63 3.75 16.53 -9.24
CA SER A 63 4.17 15.31 -9.94
C SER A 63 3.00 14.51 -10.47
N TYR A 64 1.86 14.52 -9.77
CA TYR A 64 0.65 13.81 -10.22
C TYR A 64 -0.39 14.75 -10.83
N GLN A 65 -0.10 16.05 -10.94
CA GLN A 65 -0.99 17.03 -11.58
C GLN A 65 -2.41 17.02 -11.01
N CYS A 66 -2.49 17.03 -9.68
CA CYS A 66 -3.71 17.07 -8.89
C CYS A 66 -3.78 18.33 -8.02
N PRO A 67 -3.91 19.52 -8.62
CA PRO A 67 -3.90 20.79 -7.88
C PRO A 67 -5.13 20.98 -6.98
N GLY A 68 -6.21 20.26 -7.22
CA GLY A 68 -7.41 20.30 -6.37
C GLY A 68 -7.37 19.30 -5.21
N TRP A 69 -6.27 18.56 -5.02
CA TRP A 69 -6.20 17.55 -3.97
C TRP A 69 -5.95 18.18 -2.59
N THR A 70 -6.81 17.84 -1.65
CA THR A 70 -6.83 18.43 -0.29
C THR A 70 -6.41 17.45 0.81
N GLY A 71 -5.78 16.33 0.44
CA GLY A 71 -5.47 15.27 1.38
C GLY A 71 -6.62 14.30 1.65
N ALA A 72 -7.60 14.23 0.75
CA ALA A 72 -8.85 13.48 0.91
C ALA A 72 -9.02 12.41 -0.18
N GLY A 73 -9.91 11.45 0.05
CA GLY A 73 -10.33 10.47 -0.94
C GLY A 73 -9.40 9.28 -1.20
N LEU A 74 -8.24 9.16 -0.53
CA LEU A 74 -7.44 7.95 -0.55
C LEU A 74 -7.84 7.04 0.63
N ARG A 75 -7.92 5.74 0.36
CA ARG A 75 -8.35 4.72 1.32
C ARG A 75 -7.23 3.75 1.64
N TYR A 76 -6.91 3.56 2.92
CA TYR A 76 -5.83 2.68 3.39
C TYR A 76 -4.46 3.00 2.79
N HIS A 77 -4.20 4.29 2.50
CA HIS A 77 -3.01 4.70 1.79
C HIS A 77 -1.74 4.29 2.53
N ILE A 78 -1.66 4.59 3.83
CA ILE A 78 -0.46 4.31 4.61
C ILE A 78 -0.28 2.82 4.88
N THR A 79 -1.35 2.08 5.11
CA THR A 79 -1.29 0.62 5.21
C THR A 79 -0.72 0.04 3.93
N ALA A 80 -1.25 0.42 2.76
CA ALA A 80 -0.76 -0.07 1.48
C ALA A 80 0.70 0.31 1.25
N TYR A 81 1.09 1.53 1.61
CA TYR A 81 2.46 2.02 1.45
C TYR A 81 3.46 1.30 2.37
N CYS A 82 3.09 1.03 3.63
CA CYS A 82 3.83 0.14 4.53
C CYS A 82 4.00 -1.26 3.92
N GLY A 83 2.96 -1.79 3.26
CA GLY A 83 3.00 -3.06 2.54
C GLY A 83 4.02 -3.06 1.41
N VAL A 84 4.15 -1.96 0.66
CA VAL A 84 5.15 -1.82 -0.42
C VAL A 84 6.57 -1.96 0.12
N PHE A 85 6.92 -1.27 1.22
CA PHE A 85 8.28 -1.37 1.79
C PHE A 85 8.58 -2.76 2.35
N ALA A 86 7.61 -3.39 3.01
CA ALA A 86 7.74 -4.76 3.50
C ALA A 86 7.94 -5.77 2.34
N TYR A 87 7.18 -5.59 1.25
CA TYR A 87 7.32 -6.36 0.02
C TYR A 87 8.71 -6.19 -0.59
N MET A 88 9.20 -4.95 -0.73
CA MET A 88 10.55 -4.67 -1.24
C MET A 88 11.64 -5.32 -0.38
N GLY A 89 11.50 -5.29 0.95
CA GLY A 89 12.43 -5.98 1.85
C GLY A 89 12.45 -7.49 1.68
N SER A 90 11.28 -8.10 1.42
CA SER A 90 11.20 -9.54 1.12
C SER A 90 11.91 -9.88 -0.21
N MET A 91 11.74 -9.06 -1.25
CA MET A 91 12.41 -9.27 -2.55
C MET A 91 13.94 -9.14 -2.47
N LYS A 92 14.44 -8.31 -1.55
CA LYS A 92 15.87 -8.04 -1.39
C LYS A 92 16.54 -8.94 -0.36
N ASN A 93 15.84 -9.98 0.09
CA ASN A 93 16.32 -10.96 1.07
C ASN A 93 16.85 -10.31 2.35
N CYS A 94 16.21 -9.24 2.83
CA CYS A 94 16.53 -8.65 4.13
C CYS A 94 16.41 -9.74 5.23
N SER A 95 17.56 -10.24 5.70
CA SER A 95 17.74 -11.60 6.24
C SER A 95 17.24 -11.81 7.68
N ALA A 96 15.95 -11.59 7.93
CA ALA A 96 15.32 -11.84 9.22
C ALA A 96 13.86 -12.34 9.18
N GLN A 97 13.31 -12.73 8.01
CA GLN A 97 12.06 -13.49 8.00
C GLN A 97 12.34 -14.92 8.46
N THR A 98 12.33 -15.13 9.78
CA THR A 98 12.81 -16.35 10.45
C THR A 98 11.96 -17.58 10.23
N ASN A 99 10.92 -17.58 9.38
CA ASN A 99 10.18 -18.79 9.06
C ASN A 99 9.71 -18.75 7.61
N THR A 100 10.05 -19.80 6.86
CA THR A 100 9.74 -20.08 5.45
C THR A 100 10.66 -19.41 4.42
N ALA A 101 11.66 -20.17 3.98
CA ALA A 101 12.38 -19.87 2.76
C ALA A 101 11.40 -19.74 1.58
N SER A 102 11.60 -18.70 0.76
CA SER A 102 11.11 -18.57 -0.62
C SER A 102 9.74 -17.94 -0.89
N ALA A 103 8.95 -17.53 0.11
CA ALA A 103 7.75 -16.73 -0.17
C ALA A 103 8.12 -15.24 -0.19
N ILE A 104 7.86 -14.56 -1.30
CA ILE A 104 7.76 -13.09 -1.29
C ILE A 104 6.49 -12.79 -0.48
N LEU A 105 6.60 -12.01 0.58
CA LEU A 105 5.53 -11.82 1.57
C LEU A 105 5.14 -10.36 1.66
N THR A 106 3.84 -10.13 1.81
CA THR A 106 3.28 -8.83 2.21
C THR A 106 2.54 -9.00 3.53
N PRO A 107 2.71 -8.08 4.49
CA PRO A 107 1.89 -8.05 5.69
C PRO A 107 0.47 -7.54 5.42
N VAL A 108 0.16 -7.01 4.22
CA VAL A 108 -1.11 -6.32 3.93
C VAL A 108 -2.01 -7.20 3.08
N CYS A 109 -3.30 -7.27 3.43
CA CYS A 109 -4.27 -8.06 2.69
C CYS A 109 -4.52 -7.48 1.30
N GLN A 110 -4.63 -8.34 0.29
CA GLN A 110 -4.94 -7.96 -1.09
C GLN A 110 -6.20 -7.08 -1.19
N ALA A 111 -7.24 -7.36 -0.39
CA ALA A 111 -8.44 -6.52 -0.37
C ALA A 111 -8.13 -5.08 0.04
N THR A 112 -7.25 -4.86 1.01
CA THR A 112 -6.78 -3.53 1.42
C THR A 112 -6.02 -2.84 0.29
N VAL A 113 -5.10 -3.54 -0.37
CA VAL A 113 -4.34 -3.00 -1.50
C VAL A 113 -5.26 -2.67 -2.68
N THR A 114 -6.25 -3.52 -2.95
CA THR A 114 -7.28 -3.30 -3.97
C THR A 114 -8.12 -2.06 -3.65
N ASN A 115 -8.54 -1.90 -2.39
CA ASN A 115 -9.28 -0.73 -1.93
C ASN A 115 -8.47 0.56 -2.13
N PHE A 116 -7.18 0.54 -1.80
CA PHE A 116 -6.28 1.66 -2.08
C PHE A 116 -6.19 1.96 -3.58
N ILE A 117 -5.89 0.95 -4.41
CA ILE A 117 -5.80 1.09 -5.87
C ILE A 117 -7.07 1.70 -6.46
N THR A 118 -8.24 1.26 -5.99
CA THR A 118 -9.54 1.80 -6.42
C THR A 118 -9.68 3.26 -6.03
N SER A 119 -9.45 3.61 -4.76
CA SER A 119 -9.54 5.01 -4.30
C SER A 119 -8.54 5.94 -5.02
N TRP A 120 -7.33 5.45 -5.30
CA TRP A 120 -6.34 6.17 -6.10
C TRP A 120 -6.88 6.47 -7.51
N LYS A 121 -7.45 5.48 -8.20
CA LYS A 121 -8.04 5.67 -9.54
C LYS A 121 -9.23 6.64 -9.51
N GLU A 122 -10.04 6.62 -8.46
CA GLU A 122 -11.15 7.55 -8.27
C GLU A 122 -10.65 8.99 -8.11
N VAL A 123 -9.64 9.21 -7.28
CA VAL A 123 -8.98 10.53 -7.15
C VAL A 123 -8.40 11.00 -8.48
N MET A 124 -7.64 10.14 -9.17
CA MET A 124 -6.98 10.47 -10.43
C MET A 124 -7.94 10.75 -11.59
N SER A 125 -9.14 10.18 -11.55
CA SER A 125 -10.18 10.37 -12.57
C SER A 125 -11.14 11.52 -12.27
N ASN A 126 -11.08 12.12 -11.08
CA ASN A 126 -11.92 13.25 -10.72
C ASN A 126 -11.37 14.56 -11.33
N PRO A 127 -12.06 15.18 -12.31
CA PRO A 127 -11.56 16.38 -12.98
C PRO A 127 -11.55 17.63 -12.11
N SER A 128 -12.24 17.64 -10.96
CA SER A 128 -12.13 18.74 -10.00
C SER A 128 -10.91 18.63 -9.09
N VAL A 129 -10.26 17.46 -9.05
CA VAL A 129 -9.09 17.18 -8.21
C VAL A 129 -7.82 17.06 -9.06
N CYS A 130 -7.89 16.32 -10.15
CA CYS A 130 -6.77 15.99 -11.03
C CYS A 130 -7.00 16.43 -12.47
N SER A 131 -5.93 16.81 -13.16
CA SER A 131 -6.01 17.06 -14.61
C SER A 131 -6.47 15.79 -15.33
N ALA A 132 -7.53 15.91 -16.13
CA ALA A 132 -8.05 14.85 -17.01
C ALA A 132 -7.09 14.56 -18.18
N SER A 133 -6.15 15.45 -18.46
CA SER A 133 -5.13 15.31 -19.50
C SER A 133 -3.78 15.74 -18.91
N PRO A 134 -3.16 14.91 -18.08
CA PRO A 134 -1.86 15.26 -17.50
C PRO A 134 -0.80 15.35 -18.60
N THR A 135 0.26 16.11 -18.33
CA THR A 135 1.47 16.06 -19.18
C THR A 135 2.09 14.65 -19.17
N PRO A 136 2.98 14.32 -20.12
CA PRO A 136 3.66 13.02 -20.12
C PRO A 136 4.32 12.67 -18.78
N ASP A 137 5.00 13.60 -18.14
CA ASP A 137 5.64 13.39 -16.83
C ASP A 137 4.60 13.14 -15.73
N GLY A 138 3.48 13.88 -15.77
CA GLY A 138 2.37 13.68 -14.84
C GLY A 138 1.71 12.32 -14.99
N ALA A 139 1.50 11.88 -16.23
CA ALA A 139 0.97 10.55 -16.53
C ALA A 139 1.91 9.45 -16.04
N ASP A 140 3.20 9.59 -16.34
CA ASP A 140 4.24 8.64 -15.94
C ASP A 140 4.37 8.54 -14.41
N GLY A 141 4.37 9.68 -13.70
CA GLY A 141 4.37 9.73 -12.24
C GLY A 141 3.19 8.96 -11.63
N ARG A 142 1.96 9.19 -12.15
CA ARG A 142 0.76 8.47 -11.72
C ARG A 142 0.88 6.95 -11.95
N SER A 143 1.38 6.56 -13.12
CA SER A 143 1.54 5.16 -13.50
C SER A 143 2.60 4.44 -12.66
N LYS A 144 3.76 5.06 -12.43
CA LYS A 144 4.84 4.51 -11.59
C LYS A 144 4.39 4.34 -10.15
N TYR A 145 3.69 5.33 -9.59
CA TYR A 145 3.16 5.21 -8.24
C TYR A 145 2.17 4.05 -8.12
N LEU A 146 1.20 3.96 -9.02
CA LEU A 146 0.21 2.88 -9.04
C LEU A 146 0.83 1.48 -9.26
N ALA A 147 1.93 1.40 -10.02
CA ALA A 147 2.61 0.14 -10.30
C ALA A 147 3.15 -0.54 -9.02
N LEU A 148 3.61 0.24 -8.03
CA LEU A 148 4.07 -0.29 -6.73
C LEU A 148 3.00 -1.14 -6.04
N PHE A 149 1.78 -0.61 -5.99
CA PHE A 149 0.66 -1.27 -5.35
C PHE A 149 0.07 -2.40 -6.19
N THR A 150 0.12 -2.27 -7.51
CA THR A 150 -0.35 -3.32 -8.42
C THR A 150 0.48 -4.60 -8.26
N GLN A 151 1.80 -4.48 -8.05
CA GLN A 151 2.67 -5.62 -7.74
C GLN A 151 2.31 -6.23 -6.39
N LEU A 152 2.11 -5.39 -5.37
CA LEU A 152 1.69 -5.84 -4.04
C LEU A 152 0.35 -6.61 -4.07
N ASN A 153 -0.57 -6.19 -4.94
CA ASN A 153 -1.90 -6.78 -5.08
C ASN A 153 -1.90 -8.20 -5.69
N GLN A 154 -0.77 -8.70 -6.17
CA GLN A 154 -0.63 -10.04 -6.74
C GLN A 154 -0.17 -11.08 -5.70
N MET A 155 0.03 -10.65 -4.46
CA MET A 155 0.64 -11.47 -3.40
C MET A 155 -0.39 -12.25 -2.57
N SER A 156 0.06 -13.35 -1.94
CA SER A 156 -0.77 -14.24 -1.11
C SER A 156 -1.30 -13.56 0.17
N ASN A 157 -2.50 -13.96 0.61
CA ASN A 157 -3.30 -13.33 1.67
C ASN A 157 -3.26 -14.02 3.05
N SER A 158 -2.48 -15.07 3.26
CA SER A 158 -2.51 -15.77 4.54
C SER A 158 -1.81 -14.98 5.65
N GLY A 159 -2.53 -14.63 6.73
CA GLY A 159 -1.95 -13.98 7.91
C GLY A 159 -1.63 -12.48 7.74
N CYS A 160 -2.36 -11.80 6.86
CA CYS A 160 -2.21 -10.37 6.59
C CYS A 160 -3.02 -9.47 7.54
N THR A 161 -2.68 -8.18 7.59
CA THR A 161 -3.47 -7.12 8.22
C THR A 161 -4.31 -6.37 7.20
N VAL A 162 -5.48 -5.92 7.65
CA VAL A 162 -6.40 -5.09 6.87
C VAL A 162 -6.01 -3.61 6.97
N ALA A 163 -5.49 -3.17 8.11
CA ALA A 163 -5.11 -1.77 8.35
C ALA A 163 -3.96 -1.69 9.38
N VAL A 164 -3.13 -0.65 9.28
CA VAL A 164 -2.31 -0.16 10.41
C VAL A 164 -3.14 0.76 11.28
N ASP A 165 -2.72 1.06 12.51
CA ASP A 165 -3.53 1.87 13.45
C ASP A 165 -3.85 3.26 12.88
N LEU A 166 -2.90 3.87 12.15
CA LEU A 166 -3.10 5.15 11.47
C LEU A 166 -4.23 5.14 10.43
N ASP A 167 -4.57 3.98 9.86
CA ASP A 167 -5.76 3.83 9.00
C ASP A 167 -6.94 3.21 9.75
N ALA A 168 -6.70 2.39 10.79
CA ALA A 168 -7.73 1.68 11.54
C ALA A 168 -8.52 2.61 12.47
N ASP A 169 -7.88 3.63 13.03
CA ASP A 169 -8.51 4.66 13.87
C ASP A 169 -9.20 5.76 13.04
N THR A 170 -9.31 5.56 11.72
CA THR A 170 -9.95 6.51 10.80
C THR A 170 -11.30 5.98 10.30
N PHE A 171 -11.87 6.69 9.34
CA PHE A 171 -13.19 6.42 8.79
C PHE A 171 -13.09 5.41 7.65
N CYS A 172 -12.93 4.13 7.98
CA CYS A 172 -12.75 3.05 6.99
C CYS A 172 -11.45 3.14 6.17
N GLY A 173 -10.39 3.68 6.76
CA GLY A 173 -9.13 3.98 6.05
C GLY A 173 -9.16 5.28 5.26
N TYR A 174 -10.23 6.08 5.35
CA TYR A 174 -10.25 7.45 4.86
C TYR A 174 -9.93 8.42 5.99
N LYS A 175 -9.20 9.48 5.64
CA LYS A 175 -8.83 10.55 6.56
C LYS A 175 -10.02 11.28 7.18
N THR A 176 -11.08 11.53 6.40
CA THR A 176 -12.22 12.36 6.84
C THR A 176 -13.49 11.55 7.01
N LEU A 177 -14.34 11.96 7.97
CA LEU A 177 -15.64 11.32 8.20
C LEU A 177 -16.52 11.39 6.95
N ASP A 178 -16.50 12.53 6.28
CA ASP A 178 -17.31 12.77 5.08
C ASP A 178 -16.92 11.82 3.93
N ASP A 179 -15.62 11.60 3.70
CA ASP A 179 -15.15 10.65 2.68
C ASP A 179 -15.57 9.22 3.03
N GLY A 180 -15.34 8.81 4.28
CA GLY A 180 -15.74 7.50 4.76
C GLY A 180 -17.26 7.30 4.64
N GLN A 181 -18.04 8.32 5.01
CA GLN A 181 -19.50 8.25 4.97
C GLN A 181 -20.03 8.20 3.54
N LYS A 182 -19.44 8.95 2.61
CA LYS A 182 -19.76 8.90 1.18
C LYS A 182 -19.48 7.51 0.60
N TYR A 183 -18.36 6.90 0.97
CA TYR A 183 -18.04 5.53 0.59
C TYR A 183 -19.08 4.54 1.15
N CYS A 184 -19.39 4.62 2.45
CA CYS A 184 -20.35 3.75 3.12
C CYS A 184 -21.81 3.93 2.68
N GLN A 185 -22.12 5.04 2.01
CA GLN A 185 -23.43 5.25 1.38
C GLN A 185 -23.61 4.49 0.07
N THR A 186 -22.50 4.10 -0.57
CA THR A 186 -22.49 3.54 -1.92
C THR A 186 -21.89 2.14 -1.98
N ASN A 187 -21.21 1.72 -0.92
CA ASN A 187 -20.50 0.45 -0.84
C ASN A 187 -20.81 -0.28 0.46
N TRP A 188 -20.97 -1.60 0.37
CA TRP A 188 -20.99 -2.42 1.57
C TRP A 188 -19.57 -2.76 2.02
N ASP A 189 -19.27 -2.50 3.28
CA ASP A 189 -17.98 -2.84 3.91
C ASP A 189 -18.17 -3.02 5.42
N PRO A 190 -17.59 -4.06 6.04
CA PRO A 190 -17.65 -4.24 7.49
C PRO A 190 -17.15 -3.05 8.31
N CYS A 191 -16.20 -2.26 7.79
CA CYS A 191 -15.70 -1.08 8.51
C CYS A 191 -16.75 0.02 8.67
N CYS A 192 -17.78 0.05 7.79
CA CYS A 192 -18.82 1.09 7.78
C CYS A 192 -19.77 1.03 8.98
N ALA A 193 -19.63 0.03 9.85
CA ALA A 193 -20.34 -0.09 11.11
C ALA A 193 -19.62 0.60 12.29
N TYR A 194 -18.43 1.18 12.05
CA TYR A 194 -17.56 1.71 13.10
C TYR A 194 -17.22 3.20 12.87
N ASN A 195 -16.62 3.82 13.91
CA ASN A 195 -16.03 5.17 13.85
C ASN A 195 -16.97 6.27 13.35
N GLY A 196 -18.26 6.21 13.73
CA GLY A 196 -19.24 7.24 13.39
C GLY A 196 -19.79 7.13 11.95
N LEU A 197 -19.41 6.09 11.21
CA LEU A 197 -19.95 5.81 9.89
C LEU A 197 -21.29 5.09 9.98
N THR A 198 -22.15 5.34 9.00
CA THR A 198 -23.42 4.66 8.83
C THR A 198 -23.42 3.85 7.53
N GLN A 199 -23.53 2.53 7.68
CA GLN A 199 -23.78 1.61 6.57
C GLN A 199 -25.24 1.72 6.12
N VAL A 200 -25.49 2.08 4.86
CA VAL A 200 -26.85 2.17 4.30
C VAL A 200 -27.22 0.95 3.45
N LEU A 201 -26.23 0.20 2.97
CA LEU A 201 -26.48 -0.99 2.16
C LEU A 201 -26.65 -2.23 3.05
N PRO A 202 -27.59 -3.13 2.72
CA PRO A 202 -27.75 -4.38 3.46
C PRO A 202 -26.50 -5.25 3.30
N SER A 203 -26.24 -6.10 4.31
CA SER A 203 -25.19 -7.11 4.19
C SER A 203 -25.43 -7.97 2.94
N PRO A 204 -24.38 -8.23 2.13
CA PRO A 204 -24.43 -9.24 1.10
C PRO A 204 -24.94 -10.55 1.71
N PRO A 205 -25.75 -11.33 0.98
CA PRO A 205 -26.13 -12.66 1.42
C PRO A 205 -24.87 -13.44 1.77
N ALA A 206 -24.90 -14.18 2.89
CA ALA A 206 -23.80 -15.06 3.25
C ALA A 206 -23.47 -15.94 2.03
N PRO A 207 -22.18 -16.08 1.66
CA PRO A 207 -21.82 -16.95 0.55
C PRO A 207 -22.40 -18.34 0.82
N VAL A 208 -23.29 -18.79 -0.09
CA VAL A 208 -23.88 -20.12 -0.01
C VAL A 208 -22.72 -21.09 -0.02
N ALA A 209 -22.57 -21.88 1.05
CA ALA A 209 -21.52 -22.87 1.19
C ALA A 209 -21.54 -23.78 -0.04
N THR A 210 -20.68 -23.48 -0.99
CA THR A 210 -20.56 -24.26 -2.21
C THR A 210 -19.75 -25.47 -1.79
N THR A 211 -20.34 -26.66 -1.85
CA THR A 211 -19.62 -27.92 -1.59
C THR A 211 -18.45 -27.97 -2.57
N THR A 212 -17.27 -27.59 -2.08
CA THR A 212 -16.07 -27.51 -2.89
C THR A 212 -15.77 -28.93 -3.34
N PRO A 213 -15.84 -29.26 -4.65
CA PRO A 213 -15.44 -30.57 -5.11
C PRO A 213 -13.96 -30.76 -4.77
N THR A 214 -13.63 -31.92 -4.20
CA THR A 214 -12.26 -32.32 -3.86
C THR A 214 -11.32 -32.01 -5.04
N PRO A 215 -10.29 -31.15 -4.87
CA PRO A 215 -9.40 -30.80 -5.97
C PRO A 215 -8.62 -32.03 -6.43
N ALA A 216 -8.63 -32.31 -7.73
CA ALA A 216 -7.67 -33.22 -8.33
C ALA A 216 -6.28 -32.56 -8.32
N SER A 217 -5.28 -33.30 -7.83
CA SER A 217 -3.89 -32.85 -7.67
C SER A 217 -3.30 -32.32 -8.99
N PRO A 218 -2.92 -31.04 -9.11
CA PRO A 218 -2.26 -30.54 -10.31
C PRO A 218 -0.77 -30.91 -10.31
N ALA A 219 -0.33 -31.54 -11.39
CA ALA A 219 1.08 -31.76 -11.69
C ALA A 219 1.77 -30.40 -11.95
N GLY A 220 2.93 -30.19 -11.31
CA GLY A 220 3.62 -28.91 -11.24
C GLY A 220 4.00 -28.32 -12.59
N ALA A 221 3.62 -27.07 -12.81
CA ALA A 221 4.21 -26.20 -13.82
C ALA A 221 4.86 -25.00 -13.11
N ALA A 222 6.18 -24.92 -13.19
CA ALA A 222 6.95 -23.79 -12.70
C ALA A 222 6.75 -22.59 -13.63
N ILE A 223 6.31 -21.46 -13.08
CA ILE A 223 6.24 -20.18 -13.80
C ILE A 223 7.63 -19.55 -13.75
N PRO A 224 8.25 -19.18 -14.89
CA PRO A 224 9.55 -18.54 -14.90
C PRO A 224 9.42 -17.08 -14.44
N ILE A 225 10.00 -16.78 -13.27
CA ILE A 225 10.21 -15.44 -12.73
C ILE A 225 11.43 -14.86 -13.45
N CYS A 226 11.26 -14.30 -14.65
CA CYS A 226 12.34 -13.62 -15.35
C CYS A 226 11.77 -12.52 -16.25
N GLN A 227 11.58 -11.31 -15.70
CA GLN A 227 11.68 -10.00 -16.39
C GLN A 227 11.24 -8.76 -15.58
N LEU A 228 10.85 -8.87 -14.30
CA LEU A 228 10.32 -7.74 -13.52
C LEU A 228 11.35 -6.85 -12.77
N LEU A 229 12.64 -6.96 -13.09
CA LEU A 229 13.71 -6.27 -12.35
C LEU A 229 13.99 -4.82 -12.80
N LEU A 230 13.24 -4.29 -13.77
CA LEU A 230 13.52 -3.00 -14.41
C LEU A 230 12.66 -1.81 -13.92
N VAL A 231 11.72 -2.01 -12.99
CA VAL A 231 10.89 -0.88 -12.48
C VAL A 231 11.46 -0.29 -11.17
N VAL A 232 12.49 -0.90 -10.60
CA VAL A 232 13.15 -0.40 -9.37
C VAL A 232 14.41 0.42 -9.72
N GLU A 233 14.29 1.35 -10.66
CA GLU A 233 15.14 2.54 -10.71
C GLU A 233 14.32 3.72 -10.17
N LEU A 234 14.04 3.69 -8.87
CA LEU A 234 13.54 4.83 -8.10
C LEU A 234 14.62 5.93 -7.93
N GLN A 235 15.78 5.80 -8.57
CA GLN A 235 16.93 6.70 -8.39
C GLN A 235 16.93 7.97 -9.26
N SER A 236 16.01 8.13 -10.21
CA SER A 236 16.02 9.33 -11.07
C SER A 236 14.99 10.41 -10.71
N TYR A 237 14.14 10.21 -9.68
CA TYR A 237 13.07 11.17 -9.34
C TYR A 237 13.30 12.02 -8.09
N CYS A 238 14.54 12.12 -7.61
CA CYS A 238 14.93 13.13 -6.61
C CYS A 238 16.12 14.00 -7.09
N SER A 239 16.30 14.16 -8.40
CA SER A 239 17.30 15.08 -8.97
C SER A 239 16.66 16.01 -10.00
N LEU A 240 15.67 16.79 -9.59
CA LEU A 240 15.34 18.06 -10.22
C LEU A 240 14.94 19.06 -9.12
N SER A 241 15.71 20.16 -9.11
CA SER A 241 15.60 21.39 -8.33
C SER A 241 14.18 21.91 -8.08
#